data_AF-A0A0F9QNL5-F1
#
_entry.id   AF-A0A0F9QNL5-F1
#
_cell.length_a   1.000
_cell.length_b   1.000
_cell.length_c   1.000
_cell.angle_alpha   90.00
_cell.angle_beta   90.00
_cell.angle_gamma   90.00
#
_symmetry.space_group_name_H-M   'P 1'
#
loop_
_entity.id
_entity.type
_entity.pdbx_description
1 polymer ?
#
loop_
_entity_poly.entity_id
_entity_poly.type
_entity_poly.pdbx_seq_one_letter_code
_entity_poly.pdbx_strand_id
1 'polypeptide(L)'
;MQTQNINLTVPIKICYPVLQQVLETKLIGMEVGTEERKRGKILSVGLAPSPLADYHVVFELQLELARKLLWAKQIPMLIHCSLDFDPESGKLSVGTFKIDSKSRNFVLNRAFEFLANRVYYRKILDKASINLDELIAAKVSILNEKLLSGIAASKGMLFNGTMNTIALTKIEPGPEHFVVYARFKGEVEVTLSSLPEMDFTS
;
A
#
# COMPACT_ATOMS: atom_id res chain seq x y z
N MET A 1 -27.75 -26.92 14.63
CA MET A 1 -26.92 -26.84 13.41
C MET A 1 -25.50 -26.52 13.86
N GLN A 2 -24.51 -27.34 13.50
CA GLN A 2 -23.11 -27.02 13.79
C GLN A 2 -22.69 -25.89 12.84
N THR A 3 -22.36 -24.73 13.40
CA THR A 3 -21.82 -23.59 12.64
C THR A 3 -20.43 -23.98 12.15
N GLN A 4 -20.29 -24.33 10.86
CA GLN A 4 -19.00 -24.66 10.28
C GLN A 4 -18.24 -23.37 9.99
N ASN A 5 -17.51 -22.91 11.00
CA ASN A 5 -16.73 -21.69 10.92
C ASN A 5 -15.39 -21.96 10.24
N ILE A 6 -15.16 -21.30 9.11
CA ILE A 6 -13.86 -21.25 8.46
C ILE A 6 -13.06 -20.09 9.07
N ASN A 7 -11.81 -20.36 9.43
CA ASN A 7 -10.84 -19.35 9.86
C ASN A 7 -9.55 -19.53 9.05
N LEU A 8 -9.29 -18.60 8.13
CA LEU A 8 -8.17 -18.67 7.20
C LEU A 8 -7.29 -17.44 7.38
N THR A 9 -5.98 -17.62 7.28
CA THR A 9 -5.06 -16.49 7.10
C THR A 9 -4.50 -16.58 5.69
N VAL A 10 -4.80 -15.59 4.87
CA VAL A 10 -4.39 -15.57 3.47
C VAL A 10 -3.39 -14.42 3.26
N PRO A 11 -2.22 -14.71 2.67
CA PRO A 11 -1.29 -13.67 2.25
C PRO A 11 -1.83 -12.98 0.98
N ILE A 12 -2.01 -11.67 1.05
CA ILE A 12 -2.40 -10.82 -0.07
C ILE A 12 -1.18 -10.04 -0.54
N LYS A 13 -0.81 -10.20 -1.81
CA LYS A 13 0.29 -9.45 -2.42
C LYS A 13 -0.24 -8.12 -2.96
N ILE A 14 0.34 -7.01 -2.51
CA ILE A 14 0.09 -5.66 -3.01
C ILE A 14 1.36 -5.15 -3.69
N CYS A 15 1.32 -5.04 -5.01
CA CYS A 15 2.46 -4.56 -5.79
C CYS A 15 2.73 -3.07 -5.55
N TYR A 16 4.01 -2.67 -5.57
CA TYR A 16 4.41 -1.26 -5.41
C TYR A 16 3.66 -0.27 -6.31
N PRO A 17 3.37 -0.56 -7.59
CA PRO A 17 2.61 0.36 -8.45
C PRO A 17 1.20 0.68 -7.92
N VAL A 18 0.54 -0.25 -7.22
CA VAL A 18 -0.79 -0.02 -6.64
C VAL A 18 -0.69 1.02 -5.51
N LEU A 19 0.32 0.89 -4.65
CA LEU A 19 0.54 1.87 -3.58
C LEU A 19 1.01 3.21 -4.14
N GLN A 20 1.83 3.20 -5.20
CA GLN A 20 2.25 4.42 -5.87
C GLN A 20 1.04 5.22 -6.39
N GLN A 21 0.06 4.57 -7.04
CA GLN A 21 -1.16 5.25 -7.49
C GLN A 21 -1.90 5.94 -6.33
N VAL A 22 -2.00 5.27 -5.17
CA VAL A 22 -2.61 5.87 -3.97
C VAL A 22 -1.79 7.08 -3.50
N LEU A 23 -0.46 6.98 -3.48
CA LEU A 23 0.42 8.08 -3.10
C LEU A 23 0.32 9.26 -4.07
N GLU A 24 0.25 9.01 -5.37
CA GLU A 24 0.11 10.03 -6.41
C GLU A 24 -1.15 10.88 -6.17
N THR A 25 -2.30 10.24 -5.89
CA THR A 25 -3.54 10.96 -5.58
C THR A 25 -3.47 11.82 -4.32
N LYS A 26 -2.61 11.46 -3.36
CA LYS A 26 -2.47 12.15 -2.07
C LYS A 26 -1.43 13.27 -2.09
N LEU A 27 -0.38 13.10 -2.89
CA LEU A 27 0.84 13.89 -2.79
C LEU A 27 1.09 14.77 -4.01
N ILE A 28 0.76 14.33 -5.23
CA ILE A 28 0.89 15.21 -6.39
C ILE A 28 -0.04 16.39 -6.17
N GLY A 29 0.47 17.60 -6.35
CA GLY A 29 -0.31 18.78 -6.00
C GLY A 29 0.09 19.43 -4.68
N MET A 30 0.65 18.64 -3.75
CA MET A 30 0.92 19.08 -2.40
C MET A 30 1.97 20.18 -2.38
N GLU A 31 1.62 21.29 -1.74
CA GLU A 31 2.51 22.41 -1.53
C GLU A 31 3.45 22.15 -0.34
N VAL A 32 4.72 22.48 -0.53
CA VAL A 32 5.77 22.37 0.48
C VAL A 32 6.19 23.77 0.90
N GLY A 33 6.26 24.02 2.21
CA GLY A 33 6.52 25.33 2.80
C GLY A 33 5.65 25.61 4.02
N THR A 34 5.73 26.83 4.53
CA THR A 34 4.78 27.34 5.54
C THR A 34 3.53 27.88 4.85
N GLU A 35 2.45 28.08 5.61
CA GLU A 35 1.21 28.66 5.07
C GLU A 35 1.45 30.05 4.47
N GLU A 36 2.27 30.86 5.14
CA GLU A 36 2.65 32.21 4.70
C GLU A 36 3.63 32.20 3.52
N ARG A 37 4.40 31.12 3.33
CA ARG A 37 5.47 31.07 2.34
C ARG A 37 5.63 29.69 1.73
N LYS A 38 4.83 29.46 0.70
CA LYS A 38 4.92 28.32 -0.21
C LYS A 38 6.29 28.33 -0.91
N ARG A 39 6.99 27.19 -0.87
CA ARG A 39 8.35 27.03 -1.40
C ARG A 39 8.40 26.15 -2.64
N GLY A 40 7.45 25.24 -2.78
CA GLY A 40 7.35 24.37 -3.94
C GLY A 40 6.12 23.49 -3.92
N LYS A 41 6.05 22.58 -4.89
CA LYS A 41 4.94 21.66 -5.12
C LYS A 41 5.46 20.31 -5.58
N ILE A 42 4.86 19.21 -5.12
CA ILE A 42 5.19 17.87 -5.61
C ILE A 42 4.59 17.68 -7.01
N LEU A 43 5.43 17.33 -7.97
CA LEU A 43 5.07 17.07 -9.37
C LEU A 43 4.86 15.58 -9.66
N SER A 44 5.71 14.73 -9.09
CA SER A 44 5.62 13.28 -9.26
C SER A 44 6.11 12.54 -8.02
N VAL A 45 5.66 11.29 -7.92
CA VAL A 45 5.97 10.37 -6.84
C VAL A 45 6.31 9.03 -7.46
N GLY A 46 7.48 8.50 -7.14
CA GLY A 46 7.86 7.11 -7.37
C GLY A 46 7.95 6.35 -6.05
N LEU A 47 7.69 5.04 -6.11
CA LEU A 47 7.85 4.14 -4.97
C LEU A 47 8.62 2.89 -5.41
N ALA A 48 9.74 2.64 -4.75
CA ALA A 48 10.57 1.47 -5.02
C ALA A 48 11.07 0.83 -3.71
N PRO A 49 11.56 -0.42 -3.73
CA PRO A 49 12.25 -1.01 -2.60
C PRO A 49 13.48 -0.19 -2.22
N SER A 50 13.73 -0.05 -0.91
CA SER A 50 14.96 0.60 -0.46
C SER A 50 16.15 -0.37 -0.54
N PRO A 51 17.31 0.06 -1.03
CA PRO A 51 18.55 -0.72 -0.95
C PRO A 51 19.20 -0.71 0.44
N LEU A 52 18.67 0.08 1.38
CA LEU A 52 19.20 0.19 2.74
C LEU A 52 18.48 -0.78 3.68
N ALA A 53 19.24 -1.53 4.49
CA ALA A 53 18.73 -2.63 5.33
C ALA A 53 17.62 -2.22 6.33
N ASP A 54 17.73 -1.04 6.93
CA ASP A 54 16.77 -0.57 7.96
C ASP A 54 15.51 0.10 7.37
N TYR A 55 15.37 0.10 6.04
CA TYR A 55 14.32 0.81 5.33
C TYR A 55 13.65 -0.13 4.33
N HIS A 56 12.33 0.00 4.22
CA HIS A 56 11.54 -0.89 3.35
C HIS A 56 11.42 -0.30 1.94
N VAL A 57 11.28 1.02 1.83
CA VAL A 57 11.02 1.71 0.55
C VAL A 57 11.82 2.98 0.38
N VAL A 58 12.00 3.38 -0.86
CA VAL A 58 12.43 4.72 -1.23
C VAL A 58 11.27 5.45 -1.92
N PHE A 59 10.99 6.66 -1.44
CA PHE A 59 10.10 7.60 -2.10
C PHE A 59 10.93 8.47 -3.03
N GLU A 60 10.56 8.51 -4.30
CA GLU A 60 11.22 9.30 -5.32
C GLU A 60 10.34 10.50 -5.70
N LEU A 61 10.62 11.66 -5.13
CA LEU A 61 9.79 12.85 -5.32
C LEU A 61 10.46 13.81 -6.29
N GLN A 62 9.67 14.40 -7.19
CA GLN A 62 10.08 15.58 -7.95
C GLN A 62 9.36 16.81 -7.41
N LEU A 63 10.12 17.79 -6.94
CA LEU A 63 9.59 19.07 -6.45
C LEU A 63 9.78 20.16 -7.49
N GLU A 64 8.72 20.90 -7.82
CA GLU A 64 8.82 22.20 -8.49
C GLU A 64 9.00 23.31 -7.46
N LEU A 65 9.96 24.21 -7.69
CA LEU A 65 10.14 25.36 -6.82
C LEU A 65 9.24 26.53 -7.21
N ALA A 66 8.69 27.22 -6.20
CA ALA A 66 7.85 28.40 -6.42
C ALA A 66 8.64 29.61 -6.96
N ARG A 67 9.93 29.73 -6.61
CA ARG A 67 10.81 30.75 -7.19
C ARG A 67 11.46 30.20 -8.46
N LYS A 68 11.46 31.02 -9.52
CA LYS A 68 12.32 30.82 -10.69
C LYS A 68 13.77 31.09 -10.29
N LEU A 69 14.39 30.14 -9.59
CA LEU A 69 15.83 30.16 -9.35
C LEU A 69 16.51 29.75 -10.66
N LEU A 70 17.45 30.58 -11.13
CA LEU A 70 18.05 30.56 -12.48
C LEU A 70 18.67 29.21 -12.92
N TRP A 71 18.87 28.26 -12.01
CA TRP A 71 19.72 27.09 -12.22
C TRP A 71 19.06 25.73 -11.92
N ALA A 72 17.84 25.70 -11.38
CA ALA A 72 17.02 24.48 -11.32
C ALA A 72 15.56 24.82 -10.99
N LYS A 73 14.64 24.41 -11.88
CA LYS A 73 13.19 24.53 -11.66
C LYS A 73 12.63 23.35 -10.87
N GLN A 74 13.27 22.18 -11.01
CA GLN A 74 12.85 20.93 -10.40
C GLN A 74 13.98 20.33 -9.56
N ILE A 75 13.61 19.73 -8.43
CA ILE A 75 14.54 19.08 -7.51
C ILE A 75 14.10 17.63 -7.31
N PRO A 76 14.97 16.65 -7.67
CA PRO A 76 14.75 15.27 -7.25
C PRO A 76 15.05 15.11 -5.75
N MET A 77 14.20 14.36 -5.06
CA MET A 77 14.44 13.96 -3.67
C MET A 77 14.20 12.46 -3.53
N LEU A 78 15.17 11.78 -2.92
CA LEU A 78 15.07 10.37 -2.54
C LEU A 78 15.00 10.27 -1.02
N ILE A 79 13.97 9.61 -0.51
CA ILE A 79 13.73 9.44 0.93
C ILE A 79 13.55 7.96 1.22
N HIS A 80 14.48 7.37 1.94
CA HIS A 80 14.36 6.00 2.44
C HIS A 80 13.45 5.98 3.67
N CYS A 81 12.47 5.09 3.70
CA CYS A 81 11.42 5.03 4.71
C CYS A 81 11.27 3.60 5.26
N SER A 82 11.24 3.49 6.60
CA SER A 82 10.65 2.32 7.25
C SER A 82 9.13 2.49 7.26
N LEU A 83 8.43 1.38 7.35
CA LEU A 83 6.97 1.34 7.29
C LEU A 83 6.48 0.68 8.56
N ASP A 84 5.51 1.33 9.18
CA ASP A 84 4.88 0.90 10.41
C ASP A 84 3.40 0.65 10.09
N PHE A 85 2.93 -0.54 10.47
CA PHE A 85 1.55 -0.96 10.28
C PHE A 85 0.87 -1.09 11.64
N ASP A 86 -0.27 -0.42 11.78
CA ASP A 86 -1.17 -0.55 12.92
C ASP A 86 -2.34 -1.48 12.55
N PRO A 87 -2.41 -2.71 13.09
CA PRO A 87 -3.49 -3.66 12.83
C PRO A 87 -4.85 -3.21 13.37
N GLU A 88 -4.89 -2.37 14.40
CA GLU A 88 -6.16 -1.90 15.00
C GLU A 88 -6.85 -0.90 14.07
N SER A 89 -6.07 0.00 13.47
CA SER A 89 -6.60 1.06 12.60
C SER A 89 -6.45 0.76 11.11
N GLY A 90 -5.84 -0.37 10.73
CA GLY A 90 -5.49 -0.71 9.35
C GLY A 90 -4.51 0.26 8.68
N LYS A 91 -3.83 1.12 9.46
CA LYS A 91 -3.04 2.24 8.92
C LYS A 91 -1.61 1.80 8.64
N LEU A 92 -1.20 1.96 7.39
CA LEU A 92 0.18 1.90 6.95
C LEU A 92 0.77 3.31 6.96
N SER A 93 1.84 3.53 7.71
CA SER A 93 2.48 4.82 7.87
C SER A 93 3.99 4.74 7.76
N VAL A 94 4.63 5.89 7.62
CA VAL A 94 6.10 5.98 7.62
C VAL A 94 6.60 6.16 9.05
N GLY A 95 7.38 5.19 9.51
CA GLY A 95 8.01 5.24 10.82
C GLY A 95 9.21 6.18 10.84
N THR A 96 10.39 5.61 10.61
CA THR A 96 11.65 6.32 10.48
C THR A 96 11.95 6.61 9.01
N PHE A 97 12.72 7.67 8.76
CA PHE A 97 13.14 8.02 7.41
C PHE A 97 14.54 8.64 7.37
N LYS A 98 15.17 8.51 6.21
CA LYS A 98 16.48 9.07 5.89
C LYS A 98 16.47 9.67 4.49
N ILE A 99 16.92 10.91 4.39
CA ILE A 99 17.11 11.58 3.10
C ILE A 99 18.41 11.04 2.48
N ASP A 100 18.36 10.66 1.21
CA ASP A 100 19.53 10.17 0.50
C ASP A 100 20.66 11.23 0.48
N SER A 101 21.90 10.75 0.57
CA SER A 101 23.10 11.60 0.63
C SER A 101 23.31 12.46 -0.62
N LYS A 102 22.99 11.95 -1.82
CA LYS A 102 23.07 12.73 -3.06
C LYS A 102 22.00 13.82 -3.08
N SER A 103 20.79 13.49 -2.64
CA SER A 103 19.71 14.47 -2.46
C SER A 103 20.11 15.54 -1.44
N ARG A 104 20.68 15.14 -0.31
CA ARG A 104 21.14 16.05 0.75
C ARG A 104 22.27 16.97 0.28
N ASN A 105 23.27 16.44 -0.43
CA ASN A 105 24.38 17.25 -0.95
C ASN A 105 23.89 18.22 -2.03
N PHE A 106 22.99 17.79 -2.91
CA PHE A 106 22.37 18.68 -3.90
C PHE A 106 21.58 19.82 -3.23
N VAL A 107 20.81 19.50 -2.18
CA VAL A 107 20.02 20.47 -1.40
C VAL A 107 20.92 21.47 -0.65
N LEU A 108 21.93 20.99 0.06
CA LEU A 108 22.82 21.81 0.88
C LEU A 108 23.75 22.69 0.05
N ASN A 109 24.34 22.14 -1.02
CA ASN A 109 25.27 22.89 -1.87
C ASN A 109 24.59 24.01 -2.67
N ARG A 110 23.27 23.96 -2.80
CA ARG A 110 22.49 24.86 -3.63
C ARG A 110 21.58 25.82 -2.84
N ALA A 111 21.86 26.03 -1.55
CA ALA A 111 21.11 26.95 -0.69
C ALA A 111 19.60 26.63 -0.57
N PHE A 112 19.21 25.36 -0.74
CA PHE A 112 17.85 24.91 -0.46
C PHE A 112 17.67 24.51 1.01
N GLU A 113 18.18 25.34 1.93
CA GLU A 113 18.16 25.05 3.38
C GLU A 113 16.77 24.74 3.93
N PHE A 114 15.71 25.26 3.30
CA PHE A 114 14.35 24.90 3.70
C PHE A 114 14.06 23.40 3.51
N LEU A 115 14.65 22.76 2.50
CA LEU A 115 14.63 21.30 2.30
C LEU A 115 15.65 20.58 3.19
N ALA A 116 16.40 21.24 4.06
CA ALA A 116 17.08 20.56 5.16
C ALA A 116 16.14 20.39 6.37
N ASN A 117 15.00 21.10 6.40
CA ASN A 117 14.09 21.07 7.53
C ASN A 117 13.26 19.78 7.53
N ARG A 118 13.56 18.93 8.51
CA ARG A 118 12.91 17.63 8.75
C ARG A 118 11.39 17.71 8.91
N VAL A 119 10.85 18.86 9.34
CA VAL A 119 9.41 19.08 9.53
C VAL A 119 8.64 18.97 8.21
N TYR A 120 9.17 19.53 7.10
CA TYR A 120 8.49 19.43 5.81
C TYR A 120 8.44 18.00 5.29
N TYR A 121 9.52 17.24 5.49
CA TYR A 121 9.55 15.81 5.16
C TYR A 121 8.52 15.05 5.97
N ARG A 122 8.47 15.27 7.29
CA ARG A 122 7.48 14.61 8.14
C ARG A 122 6.05 14.92 7.66
N LYS A 123 5.73 16.17 7.31
CA LYS A 123 4.40 16.53 6.75
C LYS A 123 4.06 15.75 5.47
N ILE A 124 5.01 15.60 4.55
CA ILE A 124 4.82 14.81 3.31
C ILE A 124 4.59 13.33 3.66
N LEU A 125 5.43 12.77 4.53
CA LEU A 125 5.38 11.37 4.92
C LEU A 125 4.13 11.02 5.74
N ASP A 126 3.64 11.94 6.56
CA ASP A 126 2.38 11.77 7.30
C ASP A 126 1.19 11.71 6.33
N LYS A 127 1.18 12.60 5.33
CA LYS A 127 0.17 12.64 4.26
C LYS A 127 0.23 11.38 3.38
N ALA A 128 1.39 10.75 3.28
CA ALA A 128 1.59 9.50 2.56
C ALA A 128 1.01 8.27 3.28
N SER A 129 0.50 8.39 4.51
CA SER A 129 -0.13 7.29 5.21
C SER A 129 -1.33 6.72 4.43
N ILE A 130 -1.48 5.41 4.41
CA ILE A 130 -2.50 4.67 3.68
C ILE A 130 -3.37 3.88 4.66
N ASN A 131 -4.69 3.94 4.48
CA ASN A 131 -5.60 3.02 5.17
C ASN A 131 -5.75 1.76 4.30
N LEU A 132 -5.17 0.65 4.73
CA LEU A 132 -5.21 -0.61 3.99
C LEU A 132 -6.57 -1.29 4.09
N ASP A 133 -7.31 -1.06 5.18
CA ASP A 133 -8.66 -1.62 5.33
C ASP A 133 -9.60 -1.03 4.29
N GLU A 134 -9.55 0.28 4.06
CA GLU A 134 -10.33 0.95 2.99
C GLU A 134 -10.00 0.39 1.60
N LEU A 135 -8.72 0.18 1.30
CA LEU A 135 -8.28 -0.35 0.01
C LEU A 135 -8.78 -1.78 -0.23
N ILE A 136 -8.82 -2.59 0.82
CA ILE A 136 -9.19 -4.01 0.73
C ILE A 136 -10.71 -4.19 0.85
N ALA A 137 -11.42 -3.37 1.62
CA ALA A 137 -12.87 -3.45 1.85
C ALA A 137 -13.67 -3.48 0.53
N ALA A 138 -13.30 -2.64 -0.43
CA ALA A 138 -13.96 -2.62 -1.74
C ALA A 138 -13.82 -3.96 -2.49
N LYS A 139 -12.66 -4.63 -2.38
CA LYS A 139 -12.42 -5.93 -3.02
C LYS A 139 -13.07 -7.08 -2.25
N VAL A 140 -13.12 -6.97 -0.93
CA VAL A 140 -13.78 -7.90 -0.02
C VAL A 140 -15.28 -7.94 -0.26
N SER A 141 -15.94 -6.79 -0.45
CA SER A 141 -17.37 -6.75 -0.78
C SER A 141 -17.68 -7.52 -2.06
N ILE A 142 -16.90 -7.28 -3.12
CA ILE A 142 -17.04 -7.98 -4.41
C ILE A 142 -16.82 -9.49 -4.24
N LEU A 143 -15.84 -9.90 -3.42
CA LEU A 143 -15.59 -11.31 -3.17
C LEU A 143 -16.75 -11.96 -2.41
N ASN A 144 -17.30 -11.27 -1.41
CA ASN A 144 -18.42 -11.76 -0.62
C ASN A 144 -19.69 -11.91 -1.47
N GLU A 145 -19.97 -10.97 -2.37
CA GLU A 145 -21.08 -11.08 -3.34
C GLU A 145 -20.91 -12.31 -4.23
N LYS A 146 -19.69 -12.59 -4.71
CA LYS A 146 -19.40 -13.79 -5.51
C LYS A 146 -19.56 -15.08 -4.73
N LEU A 147 -19.14 -15.11 -3.46
CA LEU A 147 -19.32 -16.27 -2.58
C LEU A 147 -20.81 -16.50 -2.28
N LEU A 148 -21.60 -15.46 -2.12
CA LEU A 148 -23.05 -15.54 -1.94
C LEU A 148 -23.75 -16.07 -3.19
N SER A 149 -23.36 -15.60 -4.38
CA SER A 149 -23.93 -16.06 -5.66
C SER A 149 -23.48 -17.48 -6.04
N GLY A 150 -22.39 -17.94 -5.46
CA GLY A 150 -21.75 -19.21 -5.75
C GLY A 150 -20.65 -19.12 -6.79
N ILE A 151 -19.55 -19.80 -6.49
CA ILE A 151 -18.36 -19.92 -7.34
C ILE A 151 -18.27 -21.34 -7.85
N ALA A 152 -18.41 -21.53 -9.16
CA ALA A 152 -18.19 -22.83 -9.79
C ALA A 152 -16.68 -23.12 -9.86
N ALA A 153 -16.22 -24.14 -9.15
CA ALA A 153 -14.80 -24.53 -9.18
C ALA A 153 -14.50 -25.56 -10.27
N SER A 154 -15.47 -26.45 -10.54
CA SER A 154 -15.38 -27.50 -11.56
C SER A 154 -16.78 -27.94 -11.98
N LYS A 155 -16.89 -28.74 -13.05
CA LYS A 155 -18.17 -29.27 -13.53
C LYS A 155 -18.86 -30.03 -12.39
N GLY A 156 -20.04 -29.56 -11.99
CA GLY A 156 -20.82 -30.15 -10.91
C GLY A 156 -20.44 -29.74 -9.49
N MET A 157 -19.53 -28.78 -9.27
CA MET A 157 -19.16 -28.34 -7.93
C MET A 157 -19.35 -26.82 -7.77
N LEU A 158 -20.19 -26.43 -6.80
CA LEU A 158 -20.52 -25.06 -6.49
C LEU A 158 -20.10 -24.73 -5.05
N PHE A 159 -19.34 -23.65 -4.87
CA PHE A 159 -18.92 -23.14 -3.57
C PHE A 159 -19.72 -21.89 -3.22
N ASN A 160 -20.50 -21.96 -2.14
CA ASN A 160 -21.27 -20.84 -1.62
C ASN A 160 -20.75 -20.48 -0.23
N GLY A 161 -20.92 -19.22 0.19
CA GLY A 161 -20.55 -18.85 1.54
C GLY A 161 -20.71 -17.39 1.87
N THR A 162 -20.39 -17.07 3.11
CA THR A 162 -20.37 -15.71 3.64
C THR A 162 -19.05 -15.45 4.35
N MET A 163 -18.48 -14.28 4.09
CA MET A 163 -17.33 -13.75 4.80
C MET A 163 -17.83 -12.76 5.86
N ASN A 164 -17.74 -13.16 7.13
CA ASN A 164 -18.26 -12.39 8.25
C ASN A 164 -17.27 -11.31 8.71
N THR A 165 -15.97 -11.63 8.72
CA THR A 165 -14.93 -10.68 9.12
C THR A 165 -13.67 -10.86 8.29
N ILE A 166 -13.03 -9.73 7.98
CA ILE A 166 -11.65 -9.66 7.50
C ILE A 166 -10.88 -8.74 8.43
N ALA A 167 -9.70 -9.17 8.88
CA ALA A 167 -8.80 -8.35 9.68
C ALA A 167 -7.38 -8.45 9.15
N LEU A 168 -6.73 -7.31 8.90
CA LEU A 168 -5.33 -7.26 8.51
C LEU A 168 -4.47 -7.43 9.76
N THR A 169 -3.53 -8.36 9.75
CA THR A 169 -2.81 -8.79 10.96
C THR A 169 -1.35 -8.37 10.98
N LYS A 170 -0.68 -8.41 9.83
CA LYS A 170 0.71 -7.99 9.67
C LYS A 170 1.01 -7.64 8.21
N ILE A 171 2.11 -6.92 8.02
CA ILE A 171 2.71 -6.67 6.72
C ILE A 171 4.12 -7.23 6.65
N GLU A 172 4.54 -7.65 5.47
CA GLU A 172 5.90 -8.06 5.15
C GLU A 172 6.33 -7.41 3.83
N PRO A 173 7.21 -6.40 3.89
CA PRO A 173 7.81 -5.80 2.70
C PRO A 173 8.69 -6.80 1.95
N GLY A 174 8.49 -6.91 0.63
CA GLY A 174 9.31 -7.72 -0.26
C GLY A 174 9.87 -6.89 -1.42
N PRO A 175 10.73 -7.48 -2.28
CA PRO A 175 11.42 -6.74 -3.34
C PRO A 175 10.51 -6.26 -4.47
N GLU A 176 9.33 -6.85 -4.67
CA GLU A 176 8.40 -6.44 -5.76
C GLU A 176 7.00 -6.05 -5.25
N HIS A 177 6.68 -6.47 -4.02
CA HIS A 177 5.36 -6.31 -3.43
C HIS A 177 5.45 -6.37 -1.92
N PHE A 178 4.42 -5.83 -1.28
CA PHE A 178 4.13 -6.07 0.11
C PHE A 178 3.21 -7.27 0.25
N VAL A 179 3.46 -8.11 1.23
CA VAL A 179 2.51 -9.13 1.66
C VAL A 179 1.73 -8.58 2.84
N VAL A 180 0.41 -8.54 2.73
CA VAL A 180 -0.50 -8.21 3.83
C VAL A 180 -1.22 -9.49 4.22
N TYR A 181 -1.17 -9.86 5.50
CA TYR A 181 -1.80 -11.07 5.98
C TYR A 181 -3.20 -10.75 6.49
N ALA A 182 -4.20 -11.22 5.75
CA ALA A 182 -5.59 -11.02 6.10
C ALA A 182 -6.15 -12.29 6.76
N ARG A 183 -6.74 -12.13 7.94
CA ARG A 183 -7.49 -13.17 8.64
C ARG A 183 -8.96 -13.07 8.26
N PHE A 184 -9.47 -14.16 7.72
CA PHE A 184 -10.85 -14.32 7.27
C PHE A 184 -11.59 -15.22 8.24
N LYS A 185 -12.78 -14.81 8.65
CA LYS A 185 -13.75 -15.71 9.29
C LYS A 185 -15.06 -15.69 8.55
N GLY A 186 -15.64 -16.86 8.35
CA GLY A 186 -16.87 -17.00 7.59
C GLY A 186 -17.43 -18.41 7.63
N GLU A 187 -18.41 -18.64 6.76
CA GLU A 187 -19.10 -19.91 6.58
C GLU A 187 -19.04 -20.27 5.09
N VAL A 188 -18.84 -21.54 4.77
CA VAL A 188 -18.82 -22.04 3.40
C VAL A 188 -19.59 -23.34 3.32
N GLU A 189 -20.32 -23.49 2.24
CA GLU A 189 -21.01 -24.69 1.83
C GLU A 189 -20.54 -25.10 0.43
N VAL A 190 -20.42 -26.41 0.23
CA VAL A 190 -20.08 -26.98 -1.08
C VAL A 190 -21.21 -27.88 -1.54
N THR A 191 -21.78 -27.58 -2.69
CA THR A 191 -22.76 -28.43 -3.35
C THR A 191 -22.10 -29.22 -4.47
N LEU A 192 -22.24 -30.56 -4.43
CA LEU A 192 -21.80 -31.45 -5.49
C LEU A 192 -23.03 -31.98 -6.24
N SER A 193 -23.19 -31.56 -7.50
CA SER A 193 -24.32 -31.95 -8.37
C SER A 193 -23.97 -33.04 -9.38
N SER A 194 -22.69 -33.39 -9.56
CA SER A 194 -22.27 -34.54 -10.36
C SER A 194 -20.93 -35.10 -9.87
N LEU A 195 -20.78 -36.43 -9.93
CA LEU A 195 -19.50 -37.11 -9.73
C LEU A 195 -18.76 -37.27 -11.06
N PRO A 196 -17.42 -37.32 -11.07
CA PRO A 196 -16.68 -37.74 -12.25
C PRO A 196 -17.12 -39.16 -12.69
N GLU A 197 -17.06 -39.44 -13.99
CA GLU A 197 -17.28 -40.80 -14.50
C GLU A 197 -16.26 -41.73 -13.83
N MET A 198 -16.77 -42.67 -13.03
CA MET A 198 -15.95 -43.72 -12.41
C MET A 198 -16.09 -44.97 -13.27
N ASP A 199 -15.00 -45.38 -13.92
CA ASP A 199 -14.91 -46.68 -14.58
C ASP A 199 -14.87 -47.77 -13.50
N PHE A 200 -16.00 -48.41 -13.24
CA PHE A 200 -16.12 -49.54 -12.32
C PHE A 200 -15.72 -50.88 -12.96
N THR A 201 -14.71 -50.88 -13.85
CA THR A 201 -14.21 -52.11 -14.48
C THR A 201 -12.82 -52.44 -13.96
N SER A 202 -12.78 -53.19 -12.86
CA SER A 202 -11.62 -53.96 -12.42
C SER A 202 -12.08 -55.31 -11.88
#